data_AF-A0A1Y4GVU6-F1
#
_entry.id   AF-A0A1Y4GVU6-F1
#
_cell.length_a   1.000
_cell.length_b   1.000
_cell.length_c   1.000
_cell.angle_alpha   90.00
_cell.angle_beta   90.00
_cell.angle_gamma   90.00
#
_symmetry.space_group_name_H-M   'P 1'
#
loop_
_entity.id
_entity.type
_entity.pdbx_description
1 polymer ?
#
loop_
_entity_poly.entity_id
_entity_poly.type
_entity_poly.pdbx_seq_one_letter_code
_entity_poly.pdbx_strand_id
1 'polypeptide(L)'
;MRDTNPTAYRHEYLGEVVGSGTQVFENLRLEPIPDAAKRSFERLLHGVDWGWYPDPWAYNGCSYDAARRTLYIYDEATRLRTSNADTAALLREKGVCSDPDREEYLTADSAEEKSCGDYRALGLPCRAAEKGPGSVRAGMKWLQSLACIWIDPEACPDTAREFSEYEYERDKKTGEVLEGYPDINNHHIDAVRYATNRIWKRRGA
;
A
#
# COMPACT_ATOMS: atom_id res chain seq x y z
N MET A 1 14.26 12.45 24.37
CA MET A 1 13.90 13.71 23.71
C MET A 1 13.37 13.37 22.32
N ARG A 2 12.06 13.13 22.20
CA ARG A 2 11.37 12.90 20.93
C ARG A 2 9.98 13.49 21.09
N ASP A 3 9.91 14.81 20.99
CA ASP A 3 8.67 15.51 20.66
C ASP A 3 8.53 15.42 19.14
N THR A 4 7.83 14.40 18.66
CA THR A 4 7.28 14.38 17.30
C THR A 4 6.14 15.38 17.29
N ASN A 5 6.41 16.58 16.78
CA ASN A 5 5.48 17.70 16.70
C ASN A 5 4.25 17.32 15.82
N PRO A 6 3.08 16.99 16.40
CA PRO A 6 1.90 16.56 15.65
C PRO A 6 1.31 17.69 14.80
N THR A 7 1.79 18.92 14.99
CA THR A 7 1.33 20.14 14.31
C THR A 7 1.99 20.31 12.94
N ALA A 8 3.22 19.82 12.75
CA ALA A 8 3.87 19.82 11.44
C ALA A 8 3.14 18.86 10.48
N TYR A 9 2.79 17.67 10.98
CA TYR A 9 2.05 16.67 10.23
C TYR A 9 0.68 17.19 9.75
N ARG A 10 -0.08 17.85 10.62
CA ARG A 10 -1.37 18.46 10.24
C ARG A 10 -1.24 19.60 9.23
N HIS A 11 -0.14 20.35 9.25
CA HIS A 11 0.06 21.43 8.27
C HIS A 11 0.48 20.91 6.89
N GLU A 12 1.20 19.79 6.83
CA GLU A 12 1.69 19.18 5.59
C GLU A 12 0.61 18.35 4.87
N TYR A 13 -0.30 17.70 5.61
CA TYR A 13 -1.30 16.78 5.04
C TYR A 13 -2.78 17.27 5.09
N LEU A 14 -3.12 18.25 5.93
CA LEU A 14 -4.48 18.85 6.01
C LEU A 14 -4.55 20.30 5.49
N GLY A 15 -3.41 20.91 5.17
CA GLY A 15 -3.34 22.24 4.59
C GLY A 15 -3.31 22.13 3.07
N GLU A 16 -4.46 22.37 2.43
CA GLU A 16 -4.66 22.51 0.98
C GLU A 16 -3.64 21.77 0.13
N VAL A 17 -4.03 20.60 -0.40
CA VAL A 17 -3.36 20.06 -1.57
C VAL A 17 -3.39 21.16 -2.63
N VAL A 18 -2.32 21.95 -2.73
CA VAL A 18 -2.14 22.97 -3.76
C VAL A 18 -1.84 22.18 -5.01
N GLY A 19 -2.88 21.57 -5.55
CA GLY A 19 -2.74 20.57 -6.58
C GLY A 19 -2.10 21.20 -7.79
N SER A 20 -0.97 20.64 -8.18
CA SER A 20 -0.38 20.89 -9.51
C SER A 20 -1.39 20.57 -10.63
N GLY A 21 -2.45 19.79 -10.32
CA GLY A 21 -3.45 19.27 -11.25
C GLY A 21 -3.08 17.90 -11.83
N THR A 22 -2.02 17.26 -11.30
CA THR A 22 -1.50 15.98 -11.80
C THR A 22 -1.50 14.84 -10.80
N GLN A 23 -2.18 14.96 -9.66
CA GLN A 23 -2.27 13.87 -8.69
C GLN A 23 -2.93 12.63 -9.28
N VAL A 24 -2.35 11.47 -8.98
CA VAL A 24 -2.92 10.18 -9.38
C VAL A 24 -4.12 9.83 -8.50
N PHE A 25 -4.10 10.19 -7.21
CA PHE A 25 -5.14 9.84 -6.24
C PHE A 25 -5.80 11.09 -5.65
N GLU A 26 -7.03 11.35 -6.07
CA GLU A 26 -7.86 12.46 -5.56
C GLU A 26 -8.83 12.00 -4.45
N ASN A 27 -8.89 10.69 -4.17
CA ASN A 27 -9.84 10.06 -3.26
C ASN A 27 -9.23 9.72 -1.89
N LEU A 28 -8.19 10.45 -1.47
CA LEU A 28 -7.47 10.21 -0.22
C LEU A 28 -8.19 10.82 0.99
N ARG A 29 -8.18 10.09 2.10
CA ARG A 29 -8.53 10.57 3.43
C ARG A 29 -7.37 10.28 4.38
N LEU A 30 -6.63 11.32 4.74
CA LEU A 30 -5.41 11.23 5.55
C LEU A 30 -5.71 11.69 6.98
N GLU A 31 -6.29 10.79 7.77
CA GLU A 31 -6.57 11.02 9.19
C GLU A 31 -6.52 9.69 9.95
N PRO A 32 -6.24 9.69 11.27
CA PRO A 32 -6.20 8.47 12.07
C PRO A 32 -7.47 7.61 11.90
N ILE A 33 -7.29 6.29 11.69
CA ILE A 33 -8.42 5.38 11.55
C ILE A 33 -8.88 4.98 12.95
N PRO A 34 -10.14 5.27 13.35
CA PRO A 34 -10.63 4.93 14.68
C PRO A 34 -10.63 3.43 14.94
N ASP A 35 -10.34 3.00 16.17
CA ASP A 35 -10.38 1.58 16.54
C ASP A 35 -11.74 0.93 16.30
N ALA A 36 -12.82 1.70 16.38
CA ALA A 36 -14.16 1.24 16.04
C ALA A 36 -14.28 0.79 14.58
N ALA A 37 -13.63 1.52 13.65
CA ALA A 37 -13.57 1.12 12.25
C ALA A 37 -12.67 -0.12 12.08
N LYS A 38 -11.52 -0.17 12.76
CA LYS A 38 -10.61 -1.34 12.73
C LYS A 38 -11.29 -2.63 13.19
N ARG A 39 -12.17 -2.55 14.20
CA ARG A 39 -12.97 -3.69 14.66
C ARG A 39 -13.99 -4.22 13.64
N SER A 40 -14.41 -3.39 12.69
CA SER A 40 -15.32 -3.81 11.60
C SER A 40 -14.61 -4.41 10.39
N PHE A 41 -13.28 -4.56 10.42
CA PHE A 41 -12.55 -5.14 9.30
C PHE A 41 -12.88 -6.63 9.13
N GLU A 42 -13.64 -6.92 8.07
CA GLU A 42 -14.05 -8.27 7.70
C GLU A 42 -12.89 -9.10 7.13
N ARG A 43 -11.99 -8.47 6.37
CA ARG A 43 -10.84 -9.14 5.75
C ARG A 43 -9.60 -8.29 5.90
N LEU A 44 -8.56 -8.90 6.46
CA LEU A 44 -7.22 -8.31 6.50
C LEU A 44 -6.47 -8.77 5.24
N LEU A 45 -5.89 -7.81 4.55
CA LEU A 45 -5.17 -7.99 3.30
C LEU A 45 -3.74 -7.53 3.52
N HIS A 46 -2.78 -8.34 3.10
CA HIS A 46 -1.37 -8.07 3.30
C HIS A 46 -0.64 -8.04 1.96
N GLY A 47 0.12 -6.98 1.76
CA GLY A 47 0.89 -6.71 0.55
C GLY A 47 2.36 -6.53 0.86
N VAL A 48 3.23 -7.03 -0.03
CA VAL A 48 4.66 -6.76 0.02
C VAL A 48 5.18 -6.40 -1.37
N ASP A 49 5.85 -5.26 -1.48
CA ASP A 49 6.74 -4.95 -2.60
C ASP A 49 8.18 -5.29 -2.18
N TRP A 50 8.84 -6.11 -2.99
CA TRP A 50 10.22 -6.51 -2.68
C TRP A 50 11.18 -5.37 -3.03
N GLY A 51 12.20 -5.19 -2.20
CA GLY A 51 13.27 -4.24 -2.48
C GLY A 51 14.49 -4.51 -1.59
N TRP A 52 15.62 -3.92 -1.95
CA TRP A 52 16.87 -4.05 -1.22
C TRP A 52 17.53 -2.70 -0.96
N TYR A 53 18.17 -2.13 -1.98
CA TYR A 53 18.73 -0.78 -2.01
C TYR A 53 19.12 -0.48 -3.46
N PRO A 54 18.77 0.69 -4.03
CA PRO A 54 18.13 1.82 -3.36
C PRO A 54 16.64 1.64 -3.05
N ASP A 55 15.97 0.70 -3.72
CA ASP A 55 14.54 0.44 -3.51
C ASP A 55 14.30 -0.23 -2.14
N PRO A 56 13.31 0.23 -1.35
CA PRO A 56 12.95 -0.36 -0.08
C PRO A 56 12.12 -1.62 -0.25
N TRP A 57 12.24 -2.53 0.72
CA TRP A 57 11.17 -3.48 1.00
C TRP A 57 10.02 -2.71 1.67
N ALA A 58 8.81 -2.87 1.14
CA ALA A 58 7.60 -2.21 1.64
C ALA A 58 6.51 -3.24 1.95
N TYR A 59 5.92 -3.13 3.13
CA TYR A 59 4.76 -3.91 3.56
C TYR A 59 3.58 -3.01 3.87
N ASN A 60 2.37 -3.48 3.55
CA ASN A 60 1.12 -2.83 3.89
C ASN A 60 0.05 -3.82 4.38
N GLY A 61 -0.62 -3.45 5.47
CA GLY A 61 -1.86 -4.07 5.95
C GLY A 61 -3.07 -3.21 5.58
N CYS A 62 -4.03 -3.83 4.90
CA CYS A 62 -5.22 -3.17 4.36
C CYS A 62 -6.52 -3.90 4.71
N SER A 63 -7.64 -3.20 4.67
CA SER A 63 -8.99 -3.76 4.73
C SER A 63 -9.89 -3.07 3.71
N TYR A 64 -10.75 -3.80 3.01
CA TYR A 64 -11.61 -3.24 1.96
C TYR A 64 -13.09 -3.44 2.30
N ASP A 65 -13.82 -2.33 2.44
CA ASP A 65 -15.27 -2.29 2.54
C ASP A 65 -15.87 -2.13 1.15
N ALA A 66 -16.40 -3.23 0.60
CA ALA A 66 -16.97 -3.24 -0.75
C ALA A 66 -18.27 -2.43 -0.86
N ALA A 67 -19.08 -2.38 0.20
CA ALA A 67 -20.35 -1.65 0.19
C ALA A 67 -20.12 -0.14 0.12
N ARG A 68 -19.10 0.36 0.81
CA ARG A 68 -18.70 1.78 0.77
C ARG A 68 -17.66 2.09 -0.31
N ARG A 69 -17.06 1.07 -0.93
CA ARG A 69 -15.89 1.18 -1.80
C ARG A 69 -14.75 1.95 -1.11
N THR A 70 -14.51 1.61 0.15
CA THR A 70 -13.49 2.25 1.00
C THR A 70 -12.36 1.27 1.28
N LEU A 71 -11.15 1.67 0.92
CA LEU A 71 -9.93 0.96 1.28
C LEU A 71 -9.32 1.63 2.51
N TYR A 72 -9.14 0.87 3.58
CA TYR A 72 -8.44 1.28 4.79
C TYR A 72 -7.01 0.75 4.73
N ILE A 73 -6.03 1.62 4.93
CA ILE A 73 -4.62 1.26 5.07
C ILE A 73 -4.21 1.59 6.51
N TYR A 74 -3.93 0.55 7.29
CA TYR A 74 -3.87 0.66 8.76
C TYR A 74 -2.54 0.19 9.37
N ASP A 75 -1.68 -0.44 8.57
CA ASP A 75 -0.38 -0.91 9.01
C ASP A 75 0.62 -0.83 7.86
N GLU A 76 1.87 -0.51 8.16
CA GLU A 76 2.96 -0.51 7.20
C GLU A 76 4.29 -0.93 7.83
N ALA A 77 5.27 -1.23 6.98
CA ALA A 77 6.67 -1.27 7.38
C ALA A 77 7.59 -1.06 6.18
N THR A 78 8.67 -0.30 6.40
CA THR A 78 9.69 0.01 5.38
C THR A 78 11.05 -0.46 5.86
N ARG A 79 11.81 -1.15 5.01
CA ARG A 79 13.18 -1.59 5.33
C ARG A 79 14.10 -1.48 4.11
N LEU A 80 15.37 -1.16 4.38
CA LEU A 80 16.44 -1.18 3.39
C LEU A 80 17.48 -2.22 3.81
N ARG A 81 18.10 -2.88 2.83
CA ARG A 81 19.19 -3.85 3.02
C ARG A 81 18.89 -4.90 4.11
N THR A 82 17.64 -5.34 4.18
CA THR A 82 17.15 -6.24 5.24
C THR A 82 16.76 -7.57 4.63
N SER A 83 17.21 -8.67 5.24
CA SER A 83 17.03 -10.00 4.67
C SER A 83 15.56 -10.45 4.69
N ASN A 84 15.22 -11.45 3.87
CA ASN A 84 13.92 -12.12 3.92
C ASN A 84 13.63 -12.71 5.31
N ALA A 85 14.66 -13.22 6.01
CA ALA A 85 14.51 -13.76 7.36
C ALA A 85 14.10 -12.69 8.37
N ASP A 86 14.76 -11.53 8.33
CA ASP A 86 14.51 -10.44 9.29
C ASP A 86 13.18 -9.73 9.00
N THR A 87 12.84 -9.52 7.73
CA THR A 87 11.53 -8.95 7.35
C THR A 87 10.39 -9.91 7.69
N ALA A 88 10.56 -11.23 7.50
CA ALA A 88 9.56 -12.20 7.93
C ALA A 88 9.40 -12.22 9.46
N ALA A 89 10.50 -12.15 10.22
CA ALA A 89 10.45 -12.09 11.68
C ALA A 89 9.69 -10.84 12.15
N LEU A 90 9.95 -9.68 11.53
CA LEU A 90 9.23 -8.43 11.78
C LEU A 90 7.71 -8.59 11.55
N LEU A 91 7.30 -9.17 10.43
CA LEU A 91 5.87 -9.37 10.15
C LEU A 91 5.20 -10.31 11.14
N ARG A 92 5.90 -11.36 11.57
CA ARG A 92 5.40 -12.27 12.62
C ARG A 92 5.27 -11.58 13.97
N GLU A 93 6.22 -10.73 14.35
CA GLU A 93 6.13 -9.92 15.57
C GLU A 93 4.92 -8.98 15.53
N LYS A 94 4.62 -8.44 14.35
CA LYS A 94 3.41 -7.62 14.11
C LYS A 94 2.10 -8.44 14.09
N GLY A 95 2.17 -9.76 14.21
CA GLY A 95 0.99 -10.63 14.20
C GLY A 95 0.34 -10.81 12.82
N VAL A 96 1.07 -10.54 11.74
CA VAL A 96 0.56 -10.71 10.37
C VAL A 96 0.25 -12.18 10.09
N CYS A 97 -0.97 -12.46 9.62
CA CYS A 97 -1.44 -13.82 9.33
C CYS A 97 -1.36 -14.77 10.55
N SER A 98 -1.56 -14.24 11.76
CA SER A 98 -1.46 -15.01 13.01
C SER A 98 -2.80 -15.39 13.64
N ASP A 99 -3.90 -14.80 13.18
CA ASP A 99 -5.26 -15.12 13.67
C ASP A 99 -5.69 -16.50 13.11
N PRO A 100 -5.85 -17.54 13.96
CA PRO A 100 -6.24 -18.87 13.49
C PRO A 100 -7.68 -18.95 12.97
N ASP A 101 -8.53 -17.97 13.31
CA ASP A 101 -9.92 -17.91 12.89
C ASP A 101 -10.09 -17.15 11.56
N ARG A 102 -9.00 -16.59 11.00
CA ARG A 102 -9.00 -15.86 9.73
C ARG A 102 -8.03 -16.49 8.74
N GLU A 103 -8.53 -16.82 7.57
CA GLU A 103 -7.67 -17.22 6.45
C GLU A 103 -7.05 -15.97 5.81
N GLU A 104 -5.85 -15.62 6.26
CA GLU A 104 -5.07 -14.48 5.80
C GLU A 104 -3.91 -14.94 4.91
N TYR A 105 -3.61 -14.14 3.88
CA TYR A 105 -2.48 -14.40 2.99
C TYR A 105 -1.73 -13.11 2.73
N LEU A 106 -0.40 -13.24 2.69
CA LEU A 106 0.48 -12.20 2.19
C LEU A 106 0.62 -12.35 0.68
N THR A 107 0.32 -11.29 -0.06
CA THR A 107 0.47 -11.25 -1.52
C THR A 107 1.63 -10.33 -1.86
N ALA A 108 2.71 -10.87 -2.38
CA ALA A 108 3.92 -10.13 -2.68
C ALA A 108 4.11 -9.91 -4.19
N ASP A 109 5.03 -9.01 -4.56
CA ASP A 109 5.51 -8.92 -5.92
C ASP A 109 5.96 -10.30 -6.46
N SER A 110 5.65 -10.54 -7.75
CA SER A 110 5.91 -11.78 -8.46
C SER A 110 7.27 -11.84 -9.13
N ALA A 111 8.08 -10.77 -9.14
CA ALA A 111 9.41 -10.81 -9.73
C ALA A 111 10.37 -11.73 -8.95
N GLU A 112 10.13 -11.94 -7.65
CA GLU A 112 10.94 -12.80 -6.79
C GLU A 112 10.15 -13.97 -6.19
N GLU A 113 9.84 -14.98 -7.00
CA GLU A 113 9.11 -16.18 -6.54
C GLU A 113 9.87 -16.92 -5.41
N LYS A 114 11.21 -16.88 -5.43
CA LYS A 114 12.05 -17.43 -4.37
C LYS A 114 11.78 -16.75 -3.02
N SER A 115 11.62 -15.43 -2.98
CA SER A 115 11.36 -14.67 -1.75
C SER A 115 10.01 -15.04 -1.13
N CYS A 116 8.99 -15.31 -1.96
CA CYS A 116 7.74 -15.91 -1.47
C CYS A 116 7.95 -17.30 -0.85
N GLY A 117 8.82 -18.11 -1.45
CA GLY A 117 9.23 -19.42 -0.92
C GLY A 117 9.91 -19.32 0.45
N ASP A 118 10.82 -18.37 0.61
CA ASP A 118 11.52 -18.10 1.87
C ASP A 118 10.52 -17.70 2.97
N TYR A 119 9.58 -16.80 2.69
CA TYR A 119 8.53 -16.40 3.65
C TYR A 119 7.67 -17.59 4.09
N ARG A 120 7.29 -18.47 3.15
CA ARG A 120 6.56 -19.70 3.47
C ARG A 120 7.36 -20.64 4.37
N ALA A 121 8.65 -20.82 4.10
CA ALA A 121 9.54 -21.62 4.95
C ALA A 121 9.68 -21.04 6.36
N LEU A 122 9.48 -19.73 6.51
CA LEU A 122 9.52 -19.00 7.78
C LEU A 122 8.14 -18.85 8.46
N GLY A 123 7.10 -19.49 7.93
CA GLY A 123 5.77 -19.56 8.54
C GLY A 123 4.83 -18.41 8.16
N LEU A 124 5.14 -17.61 7.13
CA LEU A 124 4.21 -16.63 6.57
C LEU A 124 3.53 -17.21 5.32
N PRO A 125 2.19 -17.22 5.24
CA PRO A 125 1.45 -17.75 4.08
C PRO A 125 1.55 -16.77 2.89
N CYS A 126 2.72 -16.74 2.26
CA CYS A 126 3.05 -15.84 1.17
C CYS A 126 2.78 -16.45 -0.21
N ARG A 127 2.19 -15.64 -1.10
CA ARG A 127 1.97 -15.95 -2.51
C ARG A 127 2.41 -14.79 -3.39
N ALA A 128 2.81 -15.08 -4.62
CA ALA A 128 3.06 -14.07 -5.62
C ALA A 128 1.74 -13.47 -6.15
N ALA A 129 1.75 -12.17 -6.45
CA ALA A 129 0.66 -11.49 -7.13
C ALA A 129 0.47 -12.06 -8.54
N GLU A 130 -0.78 -12.25 -8.95
CA GLU A 130 -1.07 -12.81 -10.26
C GLU A 130 -1.08 -11.69 -11.31
N LYS A 131 0.10 -11.36 -11.85
CA LYS A 131 0.30 -10.27 -12.83
C LYS A 131 0.12 -10.77 -14.27
N GLY A 132 -0.42 -9.90 -15.11
CA GLY A 132 -0.50 -10.06 -16.57
C GLY A 132 -0.31 -8.72 -17.28
N PRO A 133 -0.28 -8.69 -18.63
CA PRO A 133 -0.19 -7.45 -19.38
C PRO A 133 -1.26 -6.44 -18.94
N GLY A 134 -0.84 -5.22 -18.58
CA GLY A 134 -1.74 -4.17 -18.11
C GLY A 134 -2.19 -4.26 -16.65
N SER A 135 -1.67 -5.20 -15.86
CA SER A 135 -2.05 -5.36 -14.43
C SER A 135 -1.74 -4.14 -13.56
N VAL A 136 -0.65 -3.40 -13.82
CA VAL A 136 -0.35 -2.12 -13.17
C VAL A 136 -1.49 -1.13 -13.43
N ARG A 137 -1.81 -0.90 -14.70
CA ARG A 137 -2.89 0.01 -15.11
C ARG A 137 -4.24 -0.38 -14.53
N ALA A 138 -4.56 -1.68 -14.50
CA ALA A 138 -5.81 -2.17 -13.93
C ALA A 138 -5.89 -1.92 -12.42
N GLY A 139 -4.83 -2.22 -11.66
CA GLY A 139 -4.80 -1.99 -10.22
C GLY A 139 -4.84 -0.51 -9.85
N MET A 140 -4.07 0.33 -10.55
CA MET A 140 -4.09 1.78 -10.36
C MET A 140 -5.48 2.36 -10.65
N LYS A 141 -6.10 1.99 -11.77
CA LYS A 141 -7.48 2.40 -12.09
C LYS A 141 -8.48 1.96 -11.03
N TRP A 142 -8.32 0.76 -10.48
CA TRP A 142 -9.19 0.30 -9.41
C TRP A 142 -9.06 1.16 -8.15
N LEU A 143 -7.82 1.44 -7.70
CA LEU A 143 -7.56 2.34 -6.57
C LEU A 143 -8.18 3.73 -6.82
N GLN A 144 -8.01 4.28 -8.02
CA GLN A 144 -8.62 5.56 -8.42
C GLN A 144 -10.15 5.53 -8.44
N SER A 145 -10.76 4.37 -8.71
CA SER A 145 -12.21 4.21 -8.78
C SER A 145 -12.90 4.10 -7.42
N LEU A 146 -12.12 3.91 -6.34
CA LEU A 146 -12.65 3.80 -4.99
C LEU A 146 -13.29 5.11 -4.54
N ALA A 147 -14.31 5.02 -3.69
CA ALA A 147 -14.92 6.21 -3.11
C ALA A 147 -13.98 6.89 -2.10
N CYS A 148 -13.13 6.11 -1.42
CA CYS A 148 -12.17 6.61 -0.47
C CYS A 148 -11.01 5.63 -0.27
N ILE A 149 -9.79 6.15 -0.22
CA ILE A 149 -8.61 5.49 0.32
C ILE A 149 -8.28 6.20 1.63
N TRP A 150 -8.62 5.56 2.74
CA TRP A 150 -8.41 6.10 4.09
C TRP A 150 -7.10 5.55 4.65
N ILE A 151 -6.12 6.43 4.83
CA ILE A 151 -4.78 6.08 5.28
C ILE A 151 -4.56 6.62 6.69
N ASP A 152 -4.15 5.69 7.56
CA ASP A 152 -3.48 5.87 8.85
C ASP A 152 -2.27 6.81 8.79
N PRO A 153 -2.28 8.13 8.99
CA PRO A 153 -1.09 8.93 8.75
C PRO A 153 -0.03 8.75 9.84
N GLU A 154 -0.47 8.42 11.06
CA GLU A 154 0.40 8.17 12.21
C GLU A 154 0.92 6.74 12.19
N ALA A 155 0.07 5.79 11.77
CA ALA A 155 0.43 4.38 11.65
C ALA A 155 1.17 4.06 10.32
N CYS A 156 0.90 4.82 9.27
CA CYS A 156 1.36 4.60 7.90
C CYS A 156 1.93 5.87 7.23
N PRO A 157 2.93 6.54 7.84
CA PRO A 157 3.50 7.77 7.31
C PRO A 157 4.15 7.64 5.93
N ASP A 158 4.84 6.54 5.62
CA ASP A 158 5.48 6.35 4.30
C ASP A 158 4.43 6.16 3.21
N THR A 159 3.38 5.38 3.49
CA THR A 159 2.26 5.19 2.57
C THR A 159 1.49 6.48 2.36
N ALA A 160 1.21 7.24 3.43
CA ALA A 160 0.54 8.53 3.31
C ALA A 160 1.32 9.47 2.39
N ARG A 161 2.64 9.57 2.58
CA ARG A 161 3.56 10.35 1.75
C ARG A 161 3.52 9.92 0.28
N GLU A 162 3.73 8.62 0.00
CA GLU A 162 3.71 8.11 -1.37
C GLU A 162 2.37 8.40 -2.05
N PHE A 163 1.24 8.05 -1.44
CA PHE A 163 -0.07 8.27 -2.06
C PHE A 163 -0.38 9.76 -2.29
N SER A 164 0.00 10.65 -1.36
CA SER A 164 -0.28 12.09 -1.51
C SER A 164 0.63 12.79 -2.51
N GLU A 165 1.88 12.34 -2.66
CA GLU A 165 2.89 12.94 -3.54
C GLU A 165 2.92 12.30 -4.94
N TYR A 166 2.19 11.20 -5.16
CA TYR A 166 2.21 10.49 -6.43
C TYR A 166 1.43 11.23 -7.52
N GLU A 167 2.17 11.75 -8.49
CA GLU A 167 1.66 12.53 -9.61
C GLU A 167 1.96 11.86 -10.94
N TYR A 168 1.15 12.13 -11.96
CA TYR A 168 1.49 11.80 -13.33
C TYR A 168 2.69 12.64 -13.82
N GLU A 169 3.57 12.01 -14.58
CA GLU A 169 4.65 12.72 -15.26
C GLU A 169 4.11 13.72 -16.29
N ARG A 170 4.85 14.81 -16.49
CA ARG A 170 4.58 15.80 -17.52
C ARG A 170 5.69 15.84 -18.54
N ASP A 171 5.33 16.06 -19.80
CA ASP A 171 6.30 16.39 -20.82
C ASP A 171 6.96 17.74 -20.47
N LYS A 172 8.30 17.75 -20.40
CA LYS A 172 9.05 18.95 -19.99
C LYS A 172 8.98 20.10 -20.99
N LYS A 173 8.58 19.84 -22.23
CA LYS A 173 8.49 20.84 -23.31
C LYS A 173 7.07 21.36 -23.48
N THR A 174 6.07 20.48 -23.46
CA THR A 174 4.66 20.84 -23.69
C THR A 174 3.89 21.10 -22.40
N GLY A 175 4.32 20.54 -21.27
CA GLY A 175 3.61 20.60 -19.99
C GLY A 175 2.40 19.66 -19.91
N GLU A 176 2.15 18.86 -20.96
CA GLU A 176 1.05 17.89 -21.02
C GLU A 176 1.34 16.67 -20.13
N VAL A 177 0.27 16.06 -19.62
CA VAL A 177 0.34 14.84 -18.81
C VAL A 177 0.68 13.65 -19.69
N LEU A 178 1.72 12.90 -19.32
CA LEU A 178 2.14 11.69 -20.02
C LEU A 178 1.23 10.50 -19.70
N GLU A 179 1.06 9.61 -20.67
CA GLU A 179 0.34 8.36 -20.44
C GLU A 179 1.16 7.40 -19.57
N GLY A 180 0.52 6.84 -18.54
CA GLY A 180 1.11 5.81 -17.70
C GLY A 180 1.11 6.21 -16.23
N TYR A 181 1.82 5.42 -15.42
CA TYR A 181 2.03 5.71 -14.01
C TYR A 181 3.55 5.71 -13.79
N PRO A 182 4.12 6.75 -13.15
CA PRO A 182 5.57 6.85 -12.99
C PRO A 182 6.14 5.74 -12.12
N ASP A 183 7.30 5.19 -12.51
CA ASP A 183 7.97 4.15 -11.74
C ASP A 183 8.96 4.77 -10.74
N ILE A 184 8.41 5.54 -9.79
CA ILE A 184 9.19 6.28 -8.79
C ILE A 184 8.37 6.45 -7.52
N ASN A 185 8.99 6.18 -6.36
CA ASN A 185 8.40 6.34 -5.02
C ASN A 185 6.99 5.71 -4.91
N ASN A 186 6.84 4.48 -5.42
CA ASN A 186 5.57 3.79 -5.56
C ASN A 186 5.54 2.44 -4.81
N HIS A 187 6.49 2.17 -3.92
CA HIS A 187 6.68 0.86 -3.30
C HIS A 187 5.51 0.47 -2.38
N HIS A 188 5.03 1.40 -1.55
CA HIS A 188 3.81 1.18 -0.75
C HIS A 188 2.55 1.17 -1.62
N ILE A 189 2.49 2.00 -2.66
CA ILE A 189 1.36 1.94 -3.61
C ILE A 189 1.29 0.55 -4.27
N ASP A 190 2.43 -0.01 -4.66
CA ASP A 190 2.53 -1.34 -5.26
C ASP A 190 2.24 -2.45 -4.25
N ALA A 191 2.76 -2.37 -3.02
CA ALA A 191 2.41 -3.29 -1.95
C ALA A 191 0.89 -3.31 -1.71
N VAL A 192 0.23 -2.16 -1.62
CA VAL A 192 -1.24 -2.04 -1.50
C VAL A 192 -1.96 -2.64 -2.71
N ARG A 193 -1.45 -2.41 -3.92
CA ARG A 193 -1.97 -3.01 -5.15
C ARG A 193 -1.86 -4.53 -5.12
N TYR A 194 -0.79 -5.10 -4.56
CA TYR A 194 -0.64 -6.54 -4.39
C TYR A 194 -1.56 -7.09 -3.30
N ALA A 195 -1.69 -6.42 -2.15
CA ALA A 195 -2.63 -6.78 -1.09
C ALA A 195 -4.06 -6.95 -1.63
N THR A 196 -4.44 -6.07 -2.55
CA THR A 196 -5.78 -6.02 -3.16
C THR A 196 -5.87 -6.80 -4.49
N ASN A 197 -4.81 -7.50 -4.93
CA ASN A 197 -4.71 -8.14 -6.25
C ASN A 197 -5.90 -9.04 -6.61
N ARG A 198 -6.37 -9.84 -5.65
CA ARG A 198 -7.50 -10.76 -5.87
C ARG A 198 -8.86 -10.07 -5.94
N ILE A 199 -8.97 -8.84 -5.44
CA ILE A 199 -10.20 -8.06 -5.48
C ILE A 199 -10.34 -7.46 -6.87
N TRP A 200 -9.38 -6.65 -7.29
CA TRP A 200 -9.47 -5.91 -8.56
C TRP A 200 -9.27 -6.79 -9.80
N LYS A 201 -8.70 -7.99 -9.66
CA LYS A 201 -8.62 -8.97 -10.76
C LYS A 201 -9.95 -9.66 -11.05
N ARG A 202 -10.83 -9.83 -10.05
CA ARG A 202 -12.14 -10.45 -10.26
C ARG A 202 -13.02 -9.46 -11.05
N ARG A 203 -13.27 -9.77 -12.33
CA ARG A 203 -14.21 -9.01 -13.16
C ARG A 203 -15.61 -9.06 -12.51
N GLY A 204 -16.15 -7.90 -12.13
CA GLY A 204 -17.55 -7.74 -11.72
C GLY A 204 -17.84 -7.69 -10.22
N ALA A 205 -16.95 -7.09 -9.41
CA ALA A 205 -17.30 -6.66 -8.06
C ALA A 205 -17.88 -5.23 -8.07
#